data_AF-A0A377LTD6-F1
#
_entry.id   AF-A0A377LTD6-F1
#
_cell.length_a   1.000
_cell.length_b   1.000
_cell.length_c   1.000
_cell.angle_alpha   90.00
_cell.angle_beta   90.00
_cell.angle_gamma   90.00
#
_symmetry.space_group_name_H-M   'P 1'
#
loop_
_entity.id
_entity.type
_entity.pdbx_description
1 polymer ?
#
loop_
_entity_poly.entity_id
_entity_poly.type
_entity_poly.pdbx_seq_one_letter_code
_entity_poly.pdbx_strand_id
1 'polypeptide(L)'
;MTLPLLRAHAKHFGKMALVHFDAHTDTYANGCEFDHGTMFYTAPNEGLIDPNHSVQIGIRTEFDKDNGFTVLDACQVNDRGVDDIIAQVKQIVGDMPVYLTFDIDCLDPAFAPGTGTPVIGGLTSDRAIKLVRGLKGF
;
A
#
# COMPACT_ATOMS: atom_id res chain seq x y z
N MET A 1 3.55 3.71 -12.56
CA MET A 1 4.78 2.93 -12.83
C MET A 1 4.73 1.50 -12.28
N THR A 2 4.02 1.23 -11.18
CA THR A 2 4.11 -0.05 -10.45
C THR A 2 3.59 -1.28 -11.22
N LEU A 3 2.53 -1.16 -12.04
CA LEU A 3 1.96 -2.29 -12.78
C LEU A 3 2.97 -3.06 -13.67
N PRO A 4 3.74 -2.42 -14.58
CA PRO A 4 4.74 -3.14 -15.38
C PRO A 4 5.87 -3.75 -14.52
N LEU A 5 6.21 -3.14 -13.38
CA LEU A 5 7.18 -3.71 -12.45
C LEU A 5 6.63 -4.99 -11.80
N LEU A 6 5.37 -4.99 -11.38
CA LEU A 6 4.70 -6.19 -10.86
C LEU A 6 4.65 -7.31 -11.90
N ARG A 7 4.30 -7.00 -13.15
CA ARG A 7 4.33 -7.98 -14.26
C ARG A 7 5.72 -8.59 -14.45
N ALA A 8 6.78 -7.80 -14.28
CA ALA A 8 8.15 -8.31 -14.37
C ALA A 8 8.53 -9.18 -13.15
N HIS A 9 8.22 -8.74 -11.94
CA HIS A 9 8.54 -9.47 -10.70
C HIS A 9 7.76 -10.78 -10.61
N ALA A 10 6.49 -10.81 -11.02
CA ALA A 10 5.66 -12.00 -10.98
C ALA A 10 6.20 -13.14 -11.88
N LYS A 11 6.95 -12.81 -12.95
CA LYS A 11 7.63 -13.83 -13.76
C LYS A 11 8.76 -14.55 -13.01
N HIS A 12 9.33 -13.91 -11.99
CA HIS A 12 10.45 -14.44 -11.21
C HIS A 12 10.01 -15.02 -9.87
N PHE A 13 9.05 -14.40 -9.21
CA PHE A 13 8.62 -14.73 -7.85
C PHE A 13 7.22 -15.34 -7.77
N GLY A 14 6.48 -15.39 -8.88
CA GLY A 14 5.07 -15.81 -8.89
C GLY A 14 4.12 -14.72 -8.37
N LYS A 15 2.90 -15.11 -7.99
CA LYS A 15 1.92 -14.22 -7.36
C LYS A 15 2.44 -13.77 -5.98
N MET A 16 2.32 -12.48 -5.68
CA MET A 16 2.93 -11.84 -4.49
C MET A 16 1.88 -11.22 -3.56
N ALA A 17 2.29 -10.96 -2.32
CA ALA A 17 1.62 -10.04 -1.41
C ALA A 17 2.06 -8.60 -1.70
N LEU A 18 1.16 -7.63 -1.52
CA LEU A 18 1.46 -6.20 -1.66
C LEU A 18 1.45 -5.53 -0.29
N VAL A 19 2.52 -4.80 0.02
CA VAL A 19 2.55 -3.83 1.13
C VAL A 19 2.58 -2.43 0.51
N HIS A 20 1.46 -1.73 0.59
CA HIS A 20 1.22 -0.47 -0.09
C HIS A 20 1.13 0.69 0.92
N PHE A 21 2.11 1.59 0.92
CA PHE A 21 2.02 2.85 1.69
C PHE A 21 1.55 3.97 0.78
N ASP A 22 0.40 4.57 1.08
CA ASP A 22 -0.23 5.60 0.23
C ASP A 22 -1.34 6.34 1.00
N ALA A 23 -1.77 7.51 0.53
CA ALA A 23 -3.04 8.11 0.93
C ALA A 23 -4.26 7.51 0.20
N HIS A 24 -4.05 6.90 -0.96
CA HIS A 24 -5.03 6.40 -1.92
C HIS A 24 -4.95 4.88 -2.09
N THR A 25 -6.07 4.23 -2.39
CA THR A 25 -6.04 2.78 -2.59
C THR A 25 -5.53 2.38 -3.97
N ASP A 26 -5.60 3.26 -4.96
CA ASP A 26 -5.31 3.01 -6.38
C ASP A 26 -6.00 1.74 -6.94
N THR A 27 -7.19 1.46 -6.39
CA THR A 27 -8.07 0.35 -6.77
C THR A 27 -9.30 0.83 -7.56
N TYR A 28 -9.27 2.04 -8.12
CA TYR A 28 -10.42 2.59 -8.84
C TYR A 28 -10.61 1.87 -10.19
N ALA A 29 -11.85 1.53 -10.55
CA ALA A 29 -12.16 0.76 -11.76
C ALA A 29 -12.34 1.63 -13.02
N ASN A 30 -12.52 2.93 -12.85
CA ASN A 30 -13.05 3.85 -13.85
C ASN A 30 -12.04 4.88 -14.39
N GLY A 31 -10.74 4.57 -14.31
CA GLY A 31 -9.68 5.42 -14.89
C GLY A 31 -9.40 5.12 -16.37
N CYS A 32 -8.49 5.89 -16.94
CA CYS A 32 -8.01 5.70 -18.32
C CYS A 32 -6.95 4.58 -18.41
N GLU A 33 -6.54 4.20 -19.63
CA GLU A 33 -5.60 3.09 -19.88
C GLU A 33 -4.28 3.23 -19.10
N PHE A 34 -3.79 4.46 -18.91
CA PHE A 34 -2.60 4.77 -18.13
C PHE A 34 -2.95 5.74 -17.01
N ASP A 35 -3.36 5.18 -15.88
CA ASP A 35 -3.80 5.92 -14.71
C ASP A 35 -3.09 5.41 -13.45
N HIS A 36 -2.63 6.33 -12.61
CA HIS A 36 -1.96 5.99 -11.36
C HIS A 36 -2.95 5.63 -10.24
N GLY A 37 -4.26 5.82 -10.44
CA GLY A 37 -5.29 5.42 -9.49
C GLY A 37 -5.89 4.03 -9.75
N THR A 38 -5.43 3.29 -10.76
CA THR A 38 -6.12 2.06 -11.20
C THR A 38 -5.26 0.80 -11.22
N MET A 39 -3.95 0.89 -11.02
CA MET A 39 -3.08 -0.29 -11.19
C MET A 39 -3.37 -1.42 -10.20
N PHE A 40 -3.85 -1.13 -8.99
CA PHE A 40 -4.18 -2.17 -8.02
C PHE A 40 -5.62 -2.67 -8.16
N TYR A 41 -6.43 -2.05 -9.02
CA TYR A 41 -7.61 -2.71 -9.59
C TYR A 41 -7.17 -3.77 -10.62
N THR A 42 -6.20 -3.45 -11.48
CA THR A 42 -5.74 -4.36 -12.54
C THR A 42 -4.86 -5.51 -12.04
N ALA A 43 -3.94 -5.26 -11.10
CA ALA A 43 -2.92 -6.24 -10.70
C ALA A 43 -3.49 -7.57 -10.15
N PRO A 44 -4.56 -7.59 -9.32
CA PRO A 44 -5.20 -8.83 -8.91
C PRO A 44 -5.87 -9.59 -10.06
N ASN A 45 -6.51 -8.87 -10.99
CA ASN A 45 -7.15 -9.45 -12.17
C ASN A 45 -6.16 -10.15 -13.11
N GLU A 46 -4.90 -9.68 -13.13
CA GLU A 46 -3.79 -10.31 -13.84
C GLU A 46 -3.09 -11.42 -13.04
N GLY A 47 -3.55 -11.72 -11.81
CA GLY A 47 -2.94 -12.72 -10.94
C GLY A 47 -1.55 -12.35 -10.40
N LEU A 48 -1.20 -11.05 -10.40
CA LEU A 48 0.11 -10.56 -9.96
C LEU A 48 0.18 -10.45 -8.43
N ILE A 49 -0.92 -9.98 -7.82
CA ILE A 49 -1.05 -9.73 -6.39
C ILE A 49 -2.22 -10.54 -5.82
N ASP A 50 -2.10 -11.00 -4.58
CA ASP A 50 -3.21 -11.57 -3.82
C ASP A 50 -3.82 -10.54 -2.85
N PRO A 51 -5.03 -10.01 -3.09
CA PRO A 51 -5.64 -9.00 -2.21
C PRO A 51 -5.79 -9.48 -0.76
N ASN A 52 -6.11 -10.76 -0.56
CA ASN A 52 -6.31 -11.35 0.77
C ASN A 52 -5.03 -11.41 1.61
N HIS A 53 -3.86 -11.39 0.96
CA HIS A 53 -2.55 -11.36 1.60
C HIS A 53 -1.87 -10.00 1.42
N SER A 54 -2.64 -8.95 1.10
CA SER A 54 -2.13 -7.62 0.82
C SER A 54 -2.71 -6.58 1.77
N VAL A 55 -1.92 -5.55 2.04
CA VAL A 55 -2.26 -4.50 2.99
C VAL A 55 -1.94 -3.12 2.44
N GLN A 56 -2.86 -2.18 2.65
CA GLN A 56 -2.73 -0.77 2.33
C GLN A 56 -2.64 0.03 3.62
N ILE A 57 -1.68 0.96 3.71
CA ILE A 57 -1.27 1.62 4.95
C ILE A 57 -1.25 3.13 4.73
N GLY A 58 -2.01 3.87 5.55
CA GLY A 58 -2.08 5.34 5.48
C GLY A 58 -3.24 5.88 4.64
N ILE A 59 -4.13 4.99 4.18
CA ILE A 59 -5.30 5.34 3.36
C ILE A 59 -6.17 6.37 4.09
N ARG A 60 -6.58 7.41 3.37
CA ARG A 60 -7.43 8.50 3.90
C ARG A 60 -8.21 9.25 2.82
N THR A 61 -8.38 8.64 1.65
CA THR A 61 -9.39 9.03 0.67
C THR A 61 -10.58 8.07 0.72
N GLU A 62 -11.66 8.42 0.04
CA GLU A 62 -12.81 7.53 -0.09
C GLU A 62 -12.44 6.32 -0.95
N PHE A 63 -12.83 5.13 -0.48
CA PHE A 63 -12.60 3.86 -1.16
C PHE A 63 -13.75 2.88 -0.88
N ASP A 64 -13.90 1.89 -1.76
CA ASP A 64 -14.82 0.78 -1.56
C ASP A 64 -14.26 -0.18 -0.50
N LYS A 65 -14.99 -0.39 0.60
CA LYS A 65 -14.57 -1.29 1.68
C LYS A 65 -14.50 -2.75 1.23
N ASP A 66 -15.16 -3.09 0.13
CA ASP A 66 -15.14 -4.42 -0.47
C ASP A 66 -14.07 -4.54 -1.58
N ASN A 67 -13.07 -3.62 -1.63
CA ASN A 67 -11.98 -3.65 -2.62
C ASN A 67 -11.05 -4.89 -2.54
N GLY A 68 -11.24 -5.75 -1.54
CA GLY A 68 -10.54 -7.01 -1.35
C GLY A 68 -9.19 -6.91 -0.62
N PHE A 69 -8.68 -5.70 -0.35
CA PHE A 69 -7.44 -5.50 0.38
C PHE A 69 -7.71 -5.27 1.87
N THR A 70 -6.76 -5.64 2.73
CA THR A 70 -6.79 -5.13 4.10
C THR A 70 -6.36 -3.67 4.11
N VAL A 71 -7.19 -2.77 4.62
CA VAL A 71 -6.86 -1.35 4.74
C VAL A 71 -6.60 -0.99 6.19
N LEU A 72 -5.41 -0.45 6.45
CA LEU A 72 -5.02 0.21 7.69
C LEU A 72 -5.00 1.72 7.42
N ASP A 73 -6.11 2.38 7.70
CA ASP A 73 -6.27 3.81 7.40
C ASP A 73 -5.30 4.68 8.25
N ALA A 74 -5.11 5.93 7.84
CA ALA A 74 -4.18 6.83 8.51
C ALA A 74 -4.53 7.05 10.00
N CYS A 75 -5.81 7.02 10.37
CA CYS A 75 -6.25 7.18 11.75
C CYS A 75 -5.80 5.97 12.59
N GLN A 76 -6.11 4.77 12.13
CA GLN A 76 -5.69 3.51 12.76
C GLN A 76 -4.17 3.41 12.91
N VAL A 77 -3.42 3.78 11.88
CA VAL A 77 -1.95 3.73 11.88
C VAL A 77 -1.35 4.79 12.82
N ASN A 78 -1.99 5.96 12.95
CA ASN A 78 -1.54 7.02 13.85
C ASN A 78 -1.87 6.73 15.33
N ASP A 79 -2.96 6.04 15.61
CA ASP A 79 -3.42 5.74 16.96
C ASP A 79 -2.80 4.48 17.57
N ARG A 80 -2.20 3.61 16.74
CA ARG A 80 -1.60 2.33 17.16
C ARG A 80 -0.07 2.39 17.25
N GLY A 81 0.48 1.48 18.05
CA GLY A 81 1.92 1.26 18.14
C GLY A 81 2.49 0.71 16.84
N VAL A 82 3.72 1.11 16.50
CA VAL A 82 4.40 0.66 15.29
C VAL A 82 4.56 -0.87 15.27
N ASP A 83 4.92 -1.47 16.41
CA ASP A 83 5.10 -2.92 16.53
C ASP A 83 3.79 -3.70 16.29
N ASP A 84 2.65 -3.16 16.73
CA ASP A 84 1.33 -3.76 16.50
C ASP A 84 0.95 -3.76 15.01
N ILE A 85 1.24 -2.65 14.31
CA ILE A 85 1.01 -2.55 12.87
C ILE A 85 1.92 -3.52 12.13
N ILE A 86 3.21 -3.59 12.48
CA ILE A 86 4.15 -4.52 11.87
C ILE A 86 3.70 -5.98 12.10
N ALA A 87 3.28 -6.34 13.30
CA ALA A 87 2.79 -7.68 13.61
C ALA A 87 1.56 -8.03 12.76
N GLN A 88 0.63 -7.10 12.60
CA GLN A 88 -0.54 -7.30 11.74
C GLN A 88 -0.15 -7.43 10.27
N VAL A 89 0.76 -6.59 9.76
CA VAL A 89 1.26 -6.69 8.37
C VAL A 89 1.87 -8.07 8.13
N LYS A 90 2.69 -8.60 9.04
CA LYS A 90 3.25 -9.96 8.92
C LYS A 90 2.18 -11.04 8.88
N GLN A 91 1.15 -10.92 9.72
CA GLN A 91 0.03 -11.87 9.73
C GLN A 91 -0.75 -11.85 8.41
N ILE A 92 -0.94 -10.68 7.81
CA ILE A 92 -1.65 -10.53 6.54
C ILE A 92 -0.84 -11.14 5.39
N VAL A 93 0.44 -10.79 5.25
CA VAL A 93 1.25 -11.25 4.11
C VAL A 93 1.64 -12.73 4.21
N GLY A 94 1.73 -13.28 5.42
CA GLY A 94 2.12 -14.66 5.66
C GLY A 94 3.50 -14.99 5.07
N ASP A 95 3.60 -16.16 4.43
CA ASP A 95 4.83 -16.65 3.77
C ASP A 95 4.90 -16.28 2.28
N MET A 96 3.98 -15.42 1.77
CA MET A 96 4.00 -15.02 0.37
C MET A 96 5.21 -14.13 0.06
N PRO A 97 5.79 -14.21 -1.15
CA PRO A 97 6.76 -13.21 -1.58
C PRO A 97 6.12 -11.81 -1.55
N VAL A 98 6.82 -10.82 -0.99
CA VAL A 98 6.27 -9.47 -0.76
C VAL A 98 6.83 -8.47 -1.77
N TYR A 99 5.96 -7.70 -2.39
CA TYR A 99 6.30 -6.46 -3.10
C TYR A 99 5.90 -5.26 -2.25
N LEU A 100 6.86 -4.42 -1.85
CA LEU A 100 6.59 -3.18 -1.13
C LEU A 100 6.63 -2.00 -2.11
N THR A 101 5.61 -1.17 -2.06
CA THR A 101 5.57 0.12 -2.76
C THR A 101 5.20 1.23 -1.79
N PHE A 102 5.82 2.40 -1.99
CA PHE A 102 5.68 3.55 -1.11
C PHE A 102 5.43 4.79 -1.97
N ASP A 103 4.20 5.29 -1.96
CA ASP A 103 3.89 6.63 -2.41
C ASP A 103 4.24 7.63 -1.30
N ILE A 104 4.91 8.71 -1.69
CA ILE A 104 5.36 9.74 -0.76
C ILE A 104 4.18 10.49 -0.13
N ASP A 105 3.03 10.52 -0.80
CA ASP A 105 1.82 11.14 -0.26
C ASP A 105 1.16 10.34 0.87
N CYS A 106 1.66 9.13 1.19
CA CYS A 106 1.37 8.46 2.46
C CYS A 106 1.69 9.39 3.66
N LEU A 107 2.73 10.21 3.54
CA LEU A 107 3.10 11.20 4.54
C LEU A 107 2.14 12.40 4.52
N ASP A 108 1.97 13.02 5.68
CA ASP A 108 1.22 14.28 5.76
C ASP A 108 1.90 15.37 4.92
N PRO A 109 1.15 16.28 4.28
CA PRO A 109 1.73 17.40 3.51
C PRO A 109 2.68 18.29 4.32
N ALA A 110 2.60 18.29 5.67
CA ALA A 110 3.59 18.94 6.53
C ALA A 110 5.01 18.34 6.38
N PHE A 111 5.12 17.06 5.98
CA PHE A 111 6.38 16.35 5.76
C PHE A 111 6.67 16.08 4.28
N ALA A 112 5.65 15.97 3.43
CA ALA A 112 5.78 15.73 1.98
C ALA A 112 4.96 16.73 1.14
N PRO A 113 5.27 18.03 1.16
CA PRO A 113 4.53 19.03 0.41
C PRO A 113 4.72 18.92 -1.12
N GLY A 114 5.79 18.27 -1.57
CA GLY A 114 6.15 18.13 -2.99
C GLY A 114 5.57 16.88 -3.67
N THR A 115 4.26 16.63 -3.51
CA THR A 115 3.55 15.52 -4.19
C THR A 115 2.40 16.04 -5.05
N GLY A 116 1.94 15.23 -6.01
CA GLY A 116 0.89 15.62 -6.97
C GLY A 116 -0.52 15.63 -6.39
N THR A 117 -0.79 14.80 -5.38
CA THR A 117 -2.11 14.54 -4.78
C THR A 117 -2.08 14.65 -3.25
N PRO A 118 -1.72 15.80 -2.67
CA PRO A 118 -1.58 15.93 -1.22
C PRO A 118 -2.91 15.75 -0.48
N VAL A 119 -2.92 14.88 0.54
CA VAL A 119 -4.09 14.64 1.42
C VAL A 119 -3.70 14.83 2.89
N ILE A 120 -4.39 15.72 3.61
CA ILE A 120 -4.15 16.03 5.02
C ILE A 120 -4.37 14.81 5.95
N GLY A 121 -3.77 14.82 7.14
CA GLY A 121 -3.96 13.79 8.16
C GLY A 121 -3.09 12.55 7.95
N GLY A 122 -1.94 12.69 7.29
CA GLY A 122 -1.05 11.59 6.94
C GLY A 122 -0.09 11.17 8.05
N LEU A 123 0.87 10.33 7.69
CA LEU A 123 1.91 9.86 8.61
C LEU A 123 3.01 10.92 8.78
N THR A 124 3.64 10.91 9.96
CA THR A 124 4.94 11.57 10.13
C THR A 124 6.04 10.74 9.47
N SER A 125 7.12 11.40 9.01
CA SER A 125 8.27 10.70 8.43
C SER A 125 8.92 9.71 9.40
N ASP A 126 8.99 10.05 10.69
CA ASP A 126 9.48 9.17 11.75
C ASP A 126 8.67 7.86 11.83
N ARG A 127 7.33 7.96 11.83
CA ARG A 127 6.45 6.79 11.88
C ARG A 127 6.62 5.90 10.65
N ALA A 128 6.63 6.50 9.45
CA ALA A 128 6.82 5.75 8.21
C ALA A 128 8.18 5.02 8.18
N ILE A 129 9.27 5.68 8.59
CA ILE A 129 10.60 5.06 8.66
C ILE A 129 10.63 3.90 9.67
N LYS A 130 10.01 4.05 10.84
CA LYS A 130 9.93 2.98 11.83
C LYS A 130 9.14 1.78 11.32
N LEU A 131 8.02 2.01 10.63
CA LEU A 131 7.27 0.95 9.96
C LEU A 131 8.16 0.22 8.94
N VAL A 132 8.73 0.94 7.97
CA VAL A 132 9.60 0.33 6.94
C VAL A 132 10.79 -0.42 7.53
N ARG A 133 11.47 0.13 8.55
CA ARG A 133 12.60 -0.53 9.22
C ARG A 133 12.17 -1.78 9.98
N GLY A 134 11.00 -1.73 10.60
CA GLY A 134 10.40 -2.86 11.29
C GLY A 134 9.95 -3.97 10.35
N LEU A 135 9.85 -3.67 9.04
CA LEU A 135 9.60 -4.67 8.02
C LEU A 135 10.84 -5.50 7.61
N LYS A 136 11.97 -5.33 8.30
CA LYS A 136 13.20 -6.09 8.01
C LYS A 136 13.09 -7.54 8.50
N GLY A 137 13.51 -8.48 7.65
CA GLY A 137 13.65 -9.89 8.02
C GLY A 137 12.40 -10.74 7.79
N PHE A 138 11.58 -10.34 6.82
CA PHE A 138 10.59 -11.21 6.17
C PHE A 138 11.20 -11.77 4.90
#